data_AF-A0A7C3UY40-F1
#
_entry.id   AF-A0A7C3UY40-F1
#
_cell.length_a   1.000
_cell.length_b   1.000
_cell.length_c   1.000
_cell.angle_alpha   90.00
_cell.angle_beta   90.00
_cell.angle_gamma   90.00
#
_symmetry.space_group_name_H-M   'P 1'
#
loop_
_entity.id
_entity.type
_entity.pdbx_description
1 polymer ?
#
loop_
_entity_poly.entity_id
_entity_poly.type
_entity_poly.pdbx_seq_one_letter_code
_entity_poly.pdbx_strand_id
1 'polypeptide(L)'
;MKIADVKSLEVEQLATKQAEVVGTAQAAPLREEAGANEDVIQLSPQSRLLQKASAVVYQAPEVRPEKVAALQEPVQKGTYVVDSKKVANSLIAELIQEK
;
A
#
# COMPACT_ATOMS: atom_id res chain seq x y z
N MET A 1 -14.55 -8.50 37.01
CA MET A 1 -13.74 -9.65 36.56
C MET A 1 -13.11 -9.29 35.22
N LYS A 2 -11.85 -9.69 35.03
CA LYS A 2 -10.90 -9.12 34.07
C LYS A 2 -11.16 -9.66 32.65
N ILE A 3 -11.21 -8.77 31.67
CA ILE A 3 -11.29 -9.00 30.21
C ILE A 3 -10.09 -9.78 29.60
N ALA A 4 -9.27 -10.43 30.44
CA ALA A 4 -8.08 -11.16 30.02
C ALA A 4 -8.36 -12.63 29.68
N ASP A 5 -9.48 -13.21 30.14
CA ASP A 5 -9.73 -14.66 30.03
C ASP A 5 -10.41 -15.10 28.72
N VAL A 6 -11.01 -14.17 27.97
CA VAL A 6 -11.65 -14.51 26.67
C VAL A 6 -10.65 -14.69 25.54
N LYS A 7 -9.47 -14.07 25.63
CA LYS A 7 -8.46 -14.11 24.55
C LYS A 7 -7.53 -15.33 24.65
N SER A 8 -7.48 -15.99 25.80
CA SER A 8 -6.68 -17.22 26.01
C SER A 8 -7.39 -18.47 25.49
N LEU A 9 -8.72 -18.53 25.59
CA LEU A 9 -9.53 -19.67 25.11
C LEU A 9 -9.49 -19.84 23.57
N GLU A 10 -9.36 -18.75 22.81
CA GLU A 10 -9.25 -18.81 21.34
C GLU A 10 -7.86 -19.24 20.86
N VAL A 11 -6.82 -18.99 21.66
CA VAL A 11 -5.43 -19.32 21.29
C VAL A 11 -5.14 -20.81 21.49
N GLU A 12 -5.84 -21.48 22.40
CA GLU A 12 -5.64 -22.92 22.63
C GLU A 12 -6.34 -23.80 21.56
N GLN A 13 -7.44 -23.33 20.96
CA GLN A 13 -8.18 -24.08 19.93
C GLN A 13 -7.50 -24.09 18.55
N LEU A 14 -6.55 -23.18 18.30
CA LEU A 14 -5.80 -23.12 17.04
C LEU A 14 -4.56 -24.04 17.03
N ALA A 15 -4.07 -24.47 18.20
CA ALA A 15 -2.91 -25.36 18.30
C ALA A 15 -3.27 -26.85 18.08
N THR A 16 -4.48 -27.27 18.46
CA THR A 16 -4.91 -28.68 18.35
C THR A 16 -5.34 -29.10 16.94
N LYS A 17 -5.52 -28.17 16.00
CA LYS A 17 -5.95 -28.48 14.62
C LYS A 17 -4.83 -28.86 13.64
N GLN A 18 -3.56 -28.87 14.07
CA GLN A 18 -2.42 -29.17 13.18
C GLN A 18 -1.79 -30.56 13.40
N ALA A 19 -2.43 -31.46 14.16
CA ALA A 19 -1.88 -32.78 14.48
C ALA A 19 -2.59 -33.97 13.82
N GLU A 20 -3.51 -33.78 12.86
CA GLU A 20 -4.35 -34.88 12.33
C GLU A 20 -4.30 -35.07 10.80
N VAL A 21 -3.15 -34.80 10.17
CA VAL A 21 -2.96 -35.12 8.74
C VAL A 21 -1.65 -35.87 8.51
N VAL A 22 -1.46 -36.99 9.21
CA VAL A 22 -0.47 -38.01 8.87
C VAL A 22 -1.18 -39.35 8.80
N GLY A 23 -1.34 -39.86 7.58
CA GLY A 23 -1.54 -41.30 7.35
C GLY A 23 -2.77 -41.71 6.56
N THR A 24 -2.73 -41.57 5.23
CA THR A 24 -3.20 -42.63 4.33
C THR A 24 -2.39 -42.58 3.04
N ALA A 25 -1.46 -43.52 2.90
CA ALA A 25 -0.82 -43.84 1.64
C ALA A 25 -1.80 -44.62 0.75
N GLN A 26 -2.09 -44.12 -0.45
CA GLN A 26 -2.60 -44.95 -1.53
C GLN A 26 -1.98 -44.52 -2.87
N ALA A 27 -1.57 -45.54 -3.62
CA ALA A 27 -0.68 -45.56 -4.77
C ALA A 27 -1.01 -44.57 -5.92
N ALA A 28 0.07 -44.20 -6.61
CA ALA A 28 0.12 -43.41 -7.84
C ALA A 28 -0.67 -44.04 -9.01
N PRO A 29 -0.88 -43.25 -10.10
CA PRO A 29 0.02 -43.49 -11.23
C PRO A 29 0.77 -42.23 -11.66
N LEU A 30 2.02 -42.45 -12.08
CA LEU A 30 2.86 -41.45 -12.72
C LEU A 30 2.14 -40.85 -13.93
N ARG A 31 2.03 -39.53 -13.97
CA ARG A 31 1.96 -38.77 -15.20
C ARG A 31 3.19 -37.88 -15.27
N GLU A 32 3.95 -38.10 -16.34
CA GLU A 32 5.15 -37.38 -16.72
C GLU A 32 4.96 -35.87 -16.67
N GLU A 33 6.04 -35.23 -16.24
CA GLU A 33 6.26 -33.80 -16.20
C GLU A 33 6.06 -33.19 -17.59
N ALA A 34 4.95 -32.46 -17.78
CA ALA A 34 4.90 -31.39 -18.76
C ALA A 34 5.46 -30.14 -18.08
N GLY A 35 6.76 -29.92 -18.26
CA GLY A 35 7.48 -28.80 -17.67
C GLY A 35 6.83 -27.46 -17.98
N ALA A 36 6.24 -26.87 -16.96
CA ALA A 36 6.26 -25.43 -16.77
C ALA A 36 7.20 -25.21 -15.59
N ASN A 37 8.47 -24.93 -15.88
CA ASN A 37 9.27 -24.16 -14.92
C ASN A 37 8.55 -22.82 -14.83
N GLU A 38 7.59 -22.72 -13.92
CA GLU A 38 6.95 -21.46 -13.57
C GLU A 38 8.07 -20.57 -13.04
N ASP A 39 8.50 -19.60 -13.85
CA ASP A 39 9.41 -18.56 -13.40
C ASP A 39 8.71 -17.80 -12.26
N VAL A 40 9.06 -18.14 -11.01
CA VAL A 40 8.48 -17.53 -9.81
C VAL A 40 9.08 -16.14 -9.67
N ILE A 41 8.38 -15.13 -10.15
CA ILE A 41 8.78 -13.72 -9.99
C ILE A 41 8.53 -13.30 -8.54
N GLN A 42 9.58 -13.32 -7.72
CA GLN A 42 9.52 -12.82 -6.34
C GLN A 42 9.78 -11.32 -6.30
N LEU A 43 8.74 -10.52 -6.09
CA LEU A 43 8.89 -9.08 -5.91
C LEU A 43 9.60 -8.78 -4.58
N SER A 44 10.52 -7.83 -4.56
CA SER A 44 11.17 -7.41 -3.32
C SER A 44 10.14 -6.76 -2.37
N PRO A 45 10.36 -6.80 -1.03
CA PRO A 45 9.49 -6.08 -0.08
C PRO A 45 9.38 -4.58 -0.38
N GLN A 46 10.47 -3.94 -0.81
CA GLN A 46 10.50 -2.52 -1.18
C GLN A 46 9.65 -2.24 -2.43
N SER A 47 9.74 -3.09 -3.45
CA SER A 47 8.96 -2.92 -4.68
C SER A 47 7.46 -3.11 -4.42
N ARG A 48 7.08 -4.04 -3.52
CA ARG A 48 5.68 -4.15 -3.05
C ARG A 48 5.19 -2.89 -2.33
N LEU A 49 6.06 -2.26 -1.53
CA LEU A 49 5.72 -1.03 -0.82
C LEU A 49 5.54 0.14 -1.80
N LEU A 50 6.43 0.28 -2.78
CA LEU A 50 6.29 1.29 -3.83
C LEU A 50 5.03 1.08 -4.66
N GLN A 51 4.69 -0.16 -5.03
CA GLN A 51 3.46 -0.45 -5.78
C GLN A 51 2.21 -0.02 -5.00
N LYS A 52 2.16 -0.30 -3.69
CA LYS A 52 1.07 0.16 -2.83
C LYS A 52 1.03 1.69 -2.71
N ALA A 53 2.18 2.33 -2.55
CA ALA A 53 2.28 3.78 -2.49
C ALA A 53 1.80 4.44 -3.79
N SER A 54 2.23 3.94 -4.94
CA SER A 54 1.76 4.42 -6.25
C SER A 54 0.25 4.24 -6.40
N ALA A 55 -0.32 3.09 -6.02
CA ALA A 55 -1.76 2.87 -6.08
C ALA A 55 -2.55 3.90 -5.23
N VAL A 56 -2.05 4.24 -4.04
CA VAL A 56 -2.65 5.28 -3.18
C VAL A 56 -2.56 6.66 -3.83
N VAL A 57 -1.42 6.99 -4.44
CA VAL A 57 -1.25 8.27 -5.15
C VAL A 57 -2.20 8.37 -6.35
N TYR A 58 -2.38 7.30 -7.12
CA TYR A 58 -3.32 7.27 -8.25
C TYR A 58 -4.79 7.39 -7.82
N GLN A 59 -5.14 6.91 -6.63
CA GLN A 59 -6.49 7.03 -6.08
C GLN A 59 -6.74 8.40 -5.41
N ALA A 60 -5.69 9.20 -5.21
CA ALA A 60 -5.84 10.51 -4.62
C ALA A 60 -6.61 11.44 -5.58
N PRO A 61 -7.50 12.30 -5.04
CA PRO A 61 -8.22 13.24 -5.88
C PRO A 61 -7.26 14.24 -6.53
N GLU A 62 -7.53 14.57 -7.79
CA GLU A 62 -6.76 15.56 -8.56
C GLU A 62 -6.76 16.93 -7.88
N VAL A 63 -7.91 17.31 -7.31
CA VAL A 63 -8.11 18.57 -6.58
C VAL A 63 -8.25 18.30 -5.09
N ARG A 64 -7.52 19.09 -4.30
CA ARG A 64 -7.58 19.10 -2.83
C ARG A 64 -8.43 20.28 -2.34
N PRO A 65 -9.75 20.12 -2.17
CA PRO A 65 -10.67 21.23 -1.89
C PRO A 65 -10.32 22.00 -0.63
N GLU A 66 -9.79 21.32 0.39
CA GLU A 66 -9.34 21.91 1.65
C GLU A 66 -8.20 22.93 1.44
N LYS A 67 -7.29 22.66 0.50
CA LYS A 67 -6.18 23.58 0.17
C LYS A 67 -6.67 24.77 -0.65
N VAL A 68 -7.63 24.53 -1.53
CA VAL A 68 -8.23 25.60 -2.35
C VAL A 68 -9.00 26.57 -1.46
N ALA A 69 -9.85 26.06 -0.58
CA ALA A 69 -10.64 26.87 0.34
C ALA A 69 -9.77 27.78 1.23
N ALA A 70 -8.66 27.24 1.75
CA ALA A 70 -7.72 27.99 2.58
C ALA A 70 -7.03 29.15 1.84
N LEU A 71 -6.84 29.04 0.53
CA LEU A 71 -6.26 30.11 -0.31
C LEU A 71 -7.32 31.07 -0.83
N GLN A 72 -8.53 30.59 -1.08
CA GLN A 72 -9.62 31.37 -1.66
C GLN A 72 -10.05 32.54 -0.77
N GLU A 73 -10.15 32.34 0.55
CA GLU A 73 -10.56 33.38 1.49
C GLU A 73 -9.56 34.57 1.55
N PRO A 74 -8.24 34.37 1.76
CA PRO A 74 -7.26 35.46 1.72
C PRO A 74 -7.23 36.22 0.39
N VAL A 75 -7.41 35.50 -0.73
CA VAL A 75 -7.42 36.08 -2.09
C VAL A 75 -8.63 36.99 -2.27
N GLN A 76 -9.83 36.55 -1.90
CA GLN A 76 -11.05 37.37 -1.98
C GLN A 76 -10.97 38.62 -1.09
N LYS A 77 -10.36 38.50 0.09
CA LYS A 77 -10.14 39.62 1.01
C LYS A 77 -9.00 40.55 0.59
N GLY A 78 -8.26 40.23 -0.47
CA GLY A 78 -7.10 40.99 -0.92
C GLY A 78 -5.91 40.96 0.07
N THR A 79 -5.90 40.02 1.00
CA THR A 79 -4.86 39.88 2.05
C THR A 79 -3.82 38.82 1.70
N TYR A 80 -3.97 38.16 0.55
CA TYR A 80 -3.00 37.19 0.08
C TYR A 80 -1.71 37.88 -0.35
N VAL A 81 -0.62 37.63 0.39
CA VAL A 81 0.70 38.15 0.09
C VAL A 81 1.42 37.19 -0.85
N VAL A 82 1.79 37.69 -2.03
CA VAL A 82 2.59 36.93 -3.01
C VAL A 82 4.05 36.94 -2.58
N ASP A 83 4.63 35.75 -2.38
CA ASP A 83 6.05 35.58 -2.07
C ASP A 83 6.86 35.41 -3.37
N SER A 84 7.61 36.45 -3.74
CA SER A 84 8.42 36.47 -4.97
C SER A 84 9.47 35.36 -5.03
N LYS A 85 10.03 34.92 -3.89
CA LYS A 85 11.01 33.82 -3.86
C LYS A 85 10.33 32.49 -4.18
N LYS A 86 9.13 32.26 -3.63
CA LYS A 86 8.34 31.06 -3.97
C LYS A 86 7.99 31.02 -5.45
N VAL A 87 7.58 32.15 -6.03
CA VAL A 87 7.30 32.26 -7.47
C VAL A 87 8.54 31.90 -8.30
N ALA A 88 9.69 32.52 -8.01
CA ALA A 88 10.94 32.23 -8.73
C ALA A 88 11.35 30.76 -8.62
N ASN A 89 11.25 30.16 -7.43
CA ASN A 89 11.56 28.75 -7.23
C ASN A 89 10.62 27.83 -8.01
N SER A 90 9.32 28.12 -8.05
CA SER A 90 8.36 27.36 -8.85
C SER A 90 8.65 27.44 -10.34
N LEU A 91 9.01 28.62 -10.85
CA LEU A 91 9.40 28.80 -12.25
C LEU A 91 10.64 27.98 -12.62
N ILE A 92 11.67 27.99 -11.76
CA ILE A 92 12.89 27.21 -11.97
C ILE A 92 12.61 25.71 -11.87
N ALA A 93 11.78 25.29 -10.91
CA ALA A 93 11.41 23.89 -10.74
C ALA A 93 10.71 23.35 -12.00
N GLU A 94 9.74 24.09 -12.53
CA GLU A 94 9.02 23.71 -13.76
C GLU A 94 9.98 23.56 -14.94
N LEU A 95 10.89 24.52 -15.13
CA LEU A 95 11.89 24.50 -16.21
C LEU A 95 12.83 23.29 -16.13
N ILE A 96 13.14 22.81 -14.93
CA ILE A 96 14.02 21.65 -14.72
C ILE A 96 13.24 20.32 -14.91
N GLN A 97 11.93 20.34 -14.69
CA GLN A 97 11.06 19.16 -14.78
C GLN A 97 10.62 18.84 -16.21
N GLU A 98 10.63 19.81 -17.12
CA GLU A 98 10.48 19.60 -18.57
C GLU A 98 11.74 18.96 -19.19
N LYS A 99 11.94 17.66 -18.93
CA LYS A 99 12.92 16.82 -19.62
C LYS A 99 12.33 15.50 -20.08
#